data_AF-A0A2G5IIQ4-F1
#
_entry.id   AF-A0A2G5IIQ4-F1
#
_cell.length_a   1.000
_cell.length_b   1.000
_cell.length_c   1.000
_cell.angle_alpha   90.00
_cell.angle_beta   90.00
_cell.angle_gamma   90.00
#
_symmetry.space_group_name_H-M   'P 1'
#
loop_
_entity.id
_entity.type
_entity.pdbx_description
1 polymer ?
#
loop_
_entity_poly.entity_id
_entity_poly.type
_entity_poly.pdbx_seq_one_letter_code
_entity_poly.pdbx_strand_id
1 'polypeptide(L)' 'MANQHKEKLRGVRGVDDQLWKDFETATARKSTDRSAELRRYIEWYVGRPDTDFPERPELAAAPPTDVDQLTEDR' A
#
# COMPACT_ATOMS: atom_id res chain seq x y z
N MET A 1 -22.09 -20.36 -17.08
CA MET A 1 -20.70 -20.10 -16.65
C MET A 1 -20.75 -19.33 -15.35
N ALA A 2 -20.16 -19.85 -14.27
CA ALA A 2 -20.32 -19.35 -12.90
C ALA A 2 -19.15 -18.45 -12.49
N ASN A 3 -19.13 -17.20 -12.98
CA ASN A 3 -18.29 -16.14 -12.42
C ASN A 3 -19.18 -15.17 -11.64
N GLN A 4 -19.79 -15.66 -10.56
CA GLN A 4 -20.39 -14.77 -9.57
C GLN A 4 -19.24 -14.15 -8.76
N HIS A 5 -18.82 -12.94 -9.13
CA HIS A 5 -18.20 -12.07 -8.14
C HIS A 5 -19.26 -11.84 -7.05
N LYS A 6 -19.10 -12.50 -5.90
CA LYS A 6 -20.06 -12.47 -4.79
C LYS A 6 -20.25 -11.06 -4.21
N GLU A 7 -19.33 -10.15 -4.50
CA GLU A 7 -19.29 -8.80 -3.93
C GLU A 7 -19.30 -7.73 -5.02
N LYS A 8 -20.05 -6.65 -4.75
CA LYS A 8 -20.11 -5.49 -5.64
C LYS A 8 -18.78 -4.73 -5.58
N LEU A 9 -18.07 -4.67 -6.69
CA LEU A 9 -16.85 -3.87 -6.81
C LEU A 9 -17.17 -2.38 -6.64
N ARG A 10 -16.41 -1.70 -5.77
CA ARG A 10 -16.45 -0.26 -5.56
C ARG A 10 -15.09 0.32 -5.91
N GLY A 11 -15.03 1.08 -7.00
CA GLY A 11 -13.80 1.77 -7.40
C GLY A 11 -13.51 2.99 -6.51
N VAL A 12 -12.25 3.22 -6.21
CA VAL A 12 -11.77 4.46 -5.57
C VAL A 12 -11.46 5.46 -6.68
N ARG A 13 -12.02 6.67 -6.59
CA ARG A 13 -11.82 7.73 -7.61
C ARG A 13 -10.60 8.58 -7.26
N GLY A 14 -9.93 9.10 -8.28
CA GLY A 14 -8.79 10.03 -8.10
C GLY A 14 -7.48 9.36 -7.68
N VAL A 15 -7.39 8.03 -7.80
CA VAL A 15 -6.17 7.25 -7.58
C VAL A 15 -5.62 6.91 -8.95
N ASP A 16 -4.42 7.40 -9.26
CA ASP A 16 -3.75 7.10 -10.52
C ASP A 16 -3.16 5.68 -10.54
N ASP A 17 -2.81 5.20 -11.74
CA ASP A 17 -2.30 3.85 -11.95
C ASP A 17 -0.95 3.61 -11.26
N GLN A 18 -0.13 4.65 -11.10
CA GLN A 18 1.17 4.51 -10.44
C GLN A 18 0.98 4.29 -8.95
N LEU A 19 0.09 5.06 -8.32
CA LEU A 19 -0.28 4.89 -6.92
C LEU A 19 -0.88 3.50 -6.65
N TRP A 20 -1.68 2.96 -7.58
CA TRP A 20 -2.18 1.59 -7.48
C TRP A 20 -1.05 0.54 -7.49
N LYS A 21 -0.04 0.71 -8.34
CA LYS A 21 1.12 -0.19 -8.42
C LYS A 21 2.00 -0.10 -7.18
N ASP A 22 2.21 1.12 -6.67
CA ASP A 22 3.00 1.35 -5.47
C ASP A 22 2.31 0.70 -4.26
N PHE A 23 0.98 0.85 -4.17
CA PHE A 23 0.18 0.20 -3.14
C PHE A 23 0.21 -1.32 -3.25
N GLU A 24 0.06 -1.88 -4.46
CA GLU A 24 0.19 -3.32 -4.70
C GLU A 24 1.56 -3.85 -4.24
N THR A 25 2.64 -3.15 -4.60
CA THR A 25 4.01 -3.48 -4.19
C THR A 25 4.16 -3.46 -2.66
N ALA A 26 3.59 -2.45 -2.00
CA ALA A 26 3.63 -2.32 -0.55
C ALA A 26 2.85 -3.45 0.16
N THR A 27 1.67 -3.81 -0.36
CA THR A 27 0.87 -4.92 0.19
C THR A 27 1.54 -6.28 -0.01
N ALA A 28 2.19 -6.50 -1.15
CA ALA A 28 2.94 -7.73 -1.41
C ALA A 28 4.10 -7.94 -0.42
N ARG A 29 4.80 -6.87 -0.02
CA ARG A 29 5.87 -6.95 1.01
C ARG A 29 5.35 -7.43 2.37
N LYS A 30 4.09 -7.13 2.69
CA LYS A 30 3.40 -7.58 3.91
C LYS A 30 2.68 -8.92 3.73
N SER A 31 2.84 -9.59 2.60
CA SER A 31 2.12 -10.84 2.28
C SER A 31 0.59 -10.70 2.38
N THR A 32 0.06 -9.52 2.05
CA THR A 32 -1.37 -9.18 2.00
C THR A 32 -1.74 -8.68 0.59
N ASP A 33 -3.02 -8.43 0.35
CA ASP A 33 -3.54 -7.89 -0.90
C ASP A 33 -4.15 -6.48 -0.72
N ARG A 34 -4.36 -5.80 -1.85
CA ARG A 34 -4.92 -4.44 -1.90
C ARG A 34 -6.28 -4.32 -1.22
N SER A 35 -7.14 -5.32 -1.40
CA SER A 35 -8.52 -5.30 -0.91
C SER A 35 -8.56 -5.51 0.61
N ALA A 36 -7.76 -6.44 1.11
CA ALA A 36 -7.62 -6.71 2.54
C ALA A 36 -7.09 -5.46 3.29
N GLU A 37 -6.07 -4.80 2.75
CA GLU A 37 -5.49 -3.62 3.40
C GLU A 37 -6.40 -2.39 3.30
N LEU A 38 -7.07 -2.17 2.16
CA LEU A 38 -8.10 -1.13 2.05
C LEU A 38 -9.27 -1.36 3.02
N ARG A 39 -9.71 -2.61 3.16
CA ARG A 39 -10.76 -2.96 4.12
C ARG A 39 -10.33 -2.66 5.54
N ARG A 40 -9.14 -3.10 5.96
CA ARG A 40 -8.59 -2.83 7.30
C ARG A 40 -8.52 -1.33 7.57
N TYR A 41 -8.04 -0.54 6.60
CA TYR A 41 -8.01 0.91 6.71
C TYR A 41 -9.41 1.53 6.88
N ILE A 42 -10.40 1.06 6.11
CA ILE A 42 -11.79 1.54 6.22
C ILE A 42 -12.38 1.18 7.58
N GLU A 43 -12.20 -0.06 8.05
CA GLU A 43 -12.69 -0.53 9.35
C GLU A 43 -12.07 0.28 10.51
N TRP A 44 -10.78 0.60 10.40
CA TRP A 44 -10.08 1.46 11.35
C TRP A 44 -10.61 2.89 11.31
N TYR A 45 -10.75 3.47 10.11
CA TYR A 45 -11.19 4.86 9.93
C TYR A 45 -12.61 5.10 10.46
N VAL A 46 -13.51 4.11 10.36
CA VAL A 46 -14.88 4.22 10.91
C VAL A 46 -14.98 3.79 12.37
N GLY A 47 -13.86 3.43 13.01
CA GLY A 47 -13.79 3.07 14.43
C GLY A 47 -14.52 1.77 14.78
N ARG A 48 -14.43 0.73 13.93
CA ARG A 48 -15.00 -0.58 14.28
C ARG A 48 -14.28 -1.18 15.49
N PRO A 49 -15.01 -1.88 16.39
CA PRO A 49 -14.38 -2.65 17.45
C PRO A 49 -13.44 -3.70 16.83
N ASP A 50 -12.36 -4.01 17.53
CA ASP A 50 -11.38 -5.04 17.17
C ASP A 50 -10.59 -4.80 15.87
N THR A 51 -10.51 -3.54 15.39
CA THR A 51 -9.67 -3.23 14.23
C THR A 51 -8.28 -2.76 14.64
N ASP A 52 -7.26 -3.48 14.15
CA ASP A 52 -5.86 -3.12 14.36
C ASP A 52 -5.47 -1.84 13.62
N PHE A 53 -4.57 -1.06 14.23
CA PHE A 53 -4.04 0.16 13.62
C PHE A 53 -3.22 -0.21 12.38
N PRO A 54 -3.50 0.39 11.20
CA PRO A 54 -2.72 0.10 10.02
C PRO A 54 -1.28 0.58 10.22
N GLU A 55 -0.33 -0.36 10.26
CA GLU A 55 1.08 -0.04 10.33
C GLU A 55 1.60 0.42 8.97
N ARG A 56 2.51 1.39 8.93
CA ARG A 56 3.17 1.74 7.67
C ARG A 56 4.11 0.59 7.27
N PRO A 57 4.02 0.04 6.05
CA PRO A 57 5.01 -0.93 5.58
C PRO A 57 6.40 -0.30 5.63
N GLU A 58 7.40 -1.06 6.06
CA GLU A 58 8.79 -0.64 5.96
C GLU A 58 9.07 -0.33 4.48
N LEU A 59 9.33 0.95 4.19
CA LEU A 59 9.96 1.28 2.93
C LEU A 59 11.32 0.59 3.00
N ALA A 60 11.55 -0.39 2.13
CA ALA A 60 12.90 -0.84 1.82
C ALA A 60 13.75 0.42 1.72
N ALA A 61 14.70 0.57 2.65
CA ALA A 61 15.51 1.76 2.75
C ALA A 61 15.93 2.13 1.33
N ALA A 62 15.65 3.38 0.91
CA ALA A 62 16.23 3.88 -0.32
C ALA A 62 17.72 3.48 -0.26
N PRO A 63 18.30 2.91 -1.35
CA PRO A 63 19.74 2.65 -1.34
C PRO A 63 20.41 3.94 -0.87
N PRO A 64 21.39 3.86 0.06
CA PRO A 64 22.02 5.05 0.60
C PRO A 64 22.37 5.91 -0.60
N THR A 65 21.68 7.04 -0.72
CA THR A 65 22.04 8.00 -1.74
C THR A 65 23.41 8.43 -1.29
N ASP A 66 24.44 7.92 -1.96
CA ASP A 66 25.84 8.27 -1.74
C ASP A 66 25.96 9.78 -1.99
N VAL A 67 25.59 10.56 -0.97
CA VAL A 67 25.79 12.01 -0.93
C VAL A 67 27.26 12.35 -0.65
N ASP A 68 28.15 11.36 -0.65
CA ASP A 68 29.57 11.49 -0.33
C ASP A 68 30.51 11.51 -1.56
N GLN A 69 30.00 11.28 -2.77
CA GLN A 69 30.82 11.21 -4.00
C GLN A 69 31.12 12.58 -4.67
N LEU A 70 30.84 13.72 -4.00
CA LEU A 70 30.97 15.07 -4.60
C LEU A 70 32.02 15.97 -3.95
N THR A 71 32.92 15.42 -3.12
CA THR A 71 33.93 16.21 -2.39
C THR A 71 35.39 15.83 -2.67
N GLU A 72 35.69 15.22 -3.81
CA GLU A 72 37.09 14.96 -4.24
C GLU A 72 37.31 15.33 -5.72
N ASP A 73 37.07 16.59 -6.07
CA ASP A 73 37.70 17.20 -7.26
C ASP A 73 37.82 18.72 -7.01
N ARG A 74 38.79 19.10 -6.17
CA ARG A 74 39.24 20.48 -5.99
C ARG A 74 40.73 20.57 -5.67
#